data_AF-A0A953LLP4-F1
#
_entry.id   AF-A0A953LLP4-F1
#
_cell.length_a   1.000
_cell.length_b   1.000
_cell.length_c   1.000
_cell.angle_alpha   90.00
_cell.angle_beta   90.00
_cell.angle_gamma   90.00
#
_symmetry.space_group_name_H-M   'P 1'
#
loop_
_entity.id
_entity.type
_entity.pdbx_description
1 polymer ?
#
loop_
_entity_poly.entity_id
_entity_poly.type
_entity_poly.pdbx_seq_one_letter_code
_entity_poly.pdbx_strand_id
1 'polypeptide(L)' 'MAGVIWHSVSLTGFGPYARKVTYTFPAGLGVLVAPNESGKSTLVAGLMAVLYGLPA' A
#
# COMPACT_ATOMS: atom_id res chain seq x y z
N MET A 1 -14.90 -3.31 19.40
CA MET A 1 -14.10 -4.24 18.57
C MET A 1 -12.85 -3.48 18.15
N ALA A 2 -11.64 -3.98 18.46
CA ALA A 2 -10.41 -3.31 18.07
C ALA A 2 -10.11 -3.61 16.60
N GLY A 3 -9.91 -2.58 15.79
CA GLY A 3 -9.59 -2.69 14.36
C GLY A 3 -8.29 -1.95 14.05
N VAL A 4 -7.66 -2.28 12.92
CA VAL A 4 -6.49 -1.56 12.41
C VAL A 4 -6.97 -0.48 11.44
N ILE A 5 -6.50 0.75 11.65
CA ILE A 5 -6.76 1.89 10.74
C ILE A 5 -5.45 2.26 10.06
N TRP A 6 -5.48 2.32 8.73
CA TRP A 6 -4.34 2.78 7.94
C TRP A 6 -4.29 4.31 7.93
N HIS A 7 -3.17 4.87 8.42
CA HIS A 7 -2.87 6.30 8.28
C HIS A 7 -1.88 6.54 7.14
N SER A 8 -0.85 5.71 7.04
CA SER A 8 0.13 5.76 5.96
C SER A 8 0.84 4.43 5.77
N VAL A 9 1.47 4.28 4.60
CA VAL A 9 2.41 3.19 4.32
C VAL A 9 3.57 3.73 3.51
N SER A 10 4.79 3.30 3.84
CA SER A 10 5.98 3.54 3.02
C SER A 10 6.47 2.23 2.42
N LEU A 11 6.70 2.23 1.11
CA LEU A 11 7.23 1.07 0.37
C LEU A 11 8.53 1.48 -0.32
N THR A 12 9.55 0.62 -0.24
CA THR A 12 10.86 0.80 -0.88
C THR A 12 11.35 -0.55 -1.38
N GLY A 13 11.77 -0.64 -2.64
CA GLY A 13 12.21 -1.89 -3.25
C GLY A 13 11.10 -2.94 -3.41
N PHE A 14 9.83 -2.52 -3.44
CA PHE A 14 8.67 -3.41 -3.47
C PHE A 14 7.95 -3.30 -4.82
N GLY A 15 8.05 -4.31 -5.68
CA GLY A 15 7.53 -4.25 -7.06
C GLY A 15 8.11 -3.06 -7.85
N PRO A 16 7.29 -2.22 -8.53
CA PRO A 16 7.77 -1.06 -9.27
C PRO A 16 8.29 0.10 -8.39
N TYR A 17 8.15 0.03 -7.06
CA TYR A 17 8.60 1.09 -6.14
C TYR A 17 10.12 1.00 -5.86
N ALA A 18 10.94 1.29 -6.87
CA ALA A 18 12.41 1.23 -6.75
C ALA A 18 12.99 2.21 -5.71
N ARG A 19 12.35 3.37 -5.54
CA ARG A 19 12.65 4.36 -4.49
C ARG A 19 11.54 4.39 -3.45
N LYS A 20 11.81 4.95 -2.29
CA LYS A 20 10.81 5.12 -1.22
C LYS A 20 9.63 5.94 -1.75
N VAL A 21 8.43 5.38 -1.65
CA VAL A 21 7.16 6.07 -1.87
C VAL A 21 6.36 5.98 -0.57
N THR A 22 5.65 7.05 -0.23
CA THR A 22 4.74 7.06 0.93
C THR A 22 3.35 7.44 0.48
N TYR A 23 2.37 6.61 0.85
CA TYR A 23 0.95 6.91 0.68
C TYR A 23 0.35 7.27 2.03
N THR A 24 -0.49 8.30 2.05
CA THR A 24 -1.31 8.70 3.19
C THR A 24 -2.77 8.42 2.87
N PHE A 25 -3.51 7.88 3.83
CA PHE A 25 -4.91 7.49 3.64
C PHE A 25 -5.86 8.47 4.30
N PRO A 26 -7.00 8.80 3.67
CA PRO A 26 -8.03 9.58 4.33
C PRO A 26 -8.67 8.78 5.46
N ALA A 27 -9.28 9.45 6.43
CA ALA A 27 -10.02 8.80 7.51
C ALA A 27 -11.30 8.07 7.03
N GLY A 28 -11.70 8.26 5.77
CA GLY A 28 -12.85 7.63 5.13
C GLY A 28 -12.46 6.82 3.89
N LEU A 29 -13.27 6.91 2.83
CA LEU A 29 -13.02 6.17 1.60
C LEU A 29 -11.84 6.77 0.81
N GLY A 30 -10.82 5.97 0.55
CA GLY A 30 -9.73 6.30 -0.38
C GLY A 30 -9.96 5.69 -1.75
N VAL A 31 -9.84 6.48 -2.81
CA VAL A 31 -9.89 6.02 -4.21
C VAL A 31 -8.60 6.42 -4.91
N LEU A 32 -7.88 5.44 -5.47
CA LEU A 32 -6.66 5.66 -6.25
C LEU A 32 -6.87 5.23 -7.70
N VAL A 33 -6.82 6.19 -8.62
CA VAL A 33 -6.87 5.98 -10.07
C VAL A 33 -5.53 6.35 -10.67
N ALA A 34 -4.97 5.46 -11.48
CA ALA A 34 -3.68 5.66 -12.15
C ALA A 34 -3.59 4.74 -13.38
N PRO A 35 -2.68 5.01 -14.34
CA PRO A 35 -2.48 4.18 -15.53
C PRO A 35 -2.16 2.72 -15.21
N ASN A 36 -2.26 1.81 -16.18
CA ASN A 36 -1.81 0.43 -16.00
C ASN A 36 -0.33 0.37 -15.59
N GLU A 37 0.02 -0.68 -14.83
CA GLU A 37 1.39 -0.95 -14.36
C GLU A 37 2.01 0.12 -13.44
N SER A 38 1.28 1.18 -13.10
CA SER A 38 1.71 2.23 -12.15
C SER A 38 1.87 1.78 -10.68
N GLY A 39 1.73 0.48 -10.40
CA GLY A 39 1.91 -0.07 -9.05
C GLY A 39 0.65 -0.11 -8.18
N LYS A 40 -0.54 0.26 -8.66
CA LYS A 40 -1.79 0.20 -7.86
C LYS A 40 -2.01 -1.15 -7.17
N SER A 41 -1.91 -2.26 -7.90
CA SER A 41 -2.05 -3.62 -7.33
C SER A 41 -0.89 -3.95 -6.40
N THR A 42 0.31 -3.42 -6.68
CA THR A 42 1.48 -3.57 -5.80
C THR A 42 1.28 -2.83 -4.48
N LEU A 43 0.66 -1.64 -4.46
CA LEU A 43 0.31 -0.96 -3.21
C LEU A 43 -0.59 -1.84 -2.35
N VAL A 44 -1.63 -2.45 -2.93
CA VAL A 44 -2.52 -3.37 -2.22
C VAL A 44 -1.74 -4.57 -1.67
N ALA A 45 -0.86 -5.18 -2.48
CA ALA A 45 0.00 -6.26 -2.02
C ALA A 45 0.94 -5.82 -0.88
N GLY A 46 1.46 -4.59 -0.93
CA GLY A 46 2.30 -4.01 0.12
C GLY A 46 1.54 -3.81 1.43
N LEU A 47 0.29 -3.34 1.38
CA LEU A 47 -0.58 -3.25 2.56
C LEU A 47 -0.80 -4.62 3.21
N MET A 48 -1.06 -5.64 2.40
CA MET A 48 -1.23 -7.02 2.90
C MET A 48 0.07 -7.54 3.52
N ALA A 49 1.21 -7.30 2.87
CA ALA A 49 2.51 -7.72 3.36
C ALA A 49 2.91 -7.08 4.70
N VAL A 50 2.52 -5.82 4.93
CA VAL A 50 2.78 -5.15 6.21
C VAL A 50 1.95 -5.74 7.35
N LEU A 51 0.71 -6.15 7.09
CA LEU A 51 -0.16 -6.75 8.12
C LEU A 51 0.18 -8.21 8.40
N TYR A 52 0.52 -8.97 7.36
CA TYR A 52 0.53 -10.42 7.42
C TYR A 52 1.87 -11.06 7.04
N GLY A 53 2.86 -10.27 6.62
CA GLY A 53 4.11 -10.77 6.04
C GLY A 53 3.96 -11.18 4.57
N LEU A 54 5.08 -11.62 3.98
CA LEU A 54 5.09 -12.11 2.60
C LEU A 54 4.68 -13.58 2.54
N PRO A 55 3.95 -14.01 1.49
CA PRO A 55 3.72 -15.42 1.25
C PRO A 55 5.05 -16.17 1.07
N ALA A 56 5.08 -17.42 1.54
CA ALA A 56 6.21 -18.34 1.37
C ALA A 56 6.40 -18.76 -0.09
#